data_AF-A0A5N5FEK5-F1
#
_entry.id   AF-A0A5N5FEK5-F1
#
_cell.length_a   1.000
_cell.length_b   1.000
_cell.length_c   1.000
_cell.angle_alpha   90.00
_cell.angle_beta   90.00
_cell.angle_gamma   90.00
#
_symmetry.space_group_name_H-M   'P 1'
#
loop_
_entity.id
_entity.type
_entity.pdbx_description
1 polymer ?
#
loop_
_entity_poly.entity_id
_entity_poly.type
_entity_poly.pdbx_seq_one_letter_code
_entity_poly.pdbx_strand_id
1 'polypeptide(L)'
;MVSLFALGRCCPVSLISLTSSRNDLRGMDIEDKNNILMKANDAVITLQGVLEGKHDKVTEDTLNQHHIPREGWWSAFFRVVERMAVMGRQAHNRLHPLEDDFEGFTH
;
A
#
# COMPACT_ATOMS: atom_id res chain seq x y z
N MET A 1 6.32 8.05 -21.78
CA MET A 1 5.11 8.87 -21.52
C MET A 1 5.26 9.53 -20.17
N VAL A 2 4.98 10.82 -20.13
CA VAL A 2 5.38 11.75 -19.07
C VAL A 2 4.62 11.44 -17.78
N SER A 3 5.37 11.35 -16.68
CA SER A 3 4.86 11.24 -15.32
C SER A 3 3.84 12.37 -15.05
N LEU A 4 2.56 12.01 -15.00
CA LEU A 4 1.45 12.95 -14.81
C LEU A 4 1.28 13.38 -13.34
N PHE A 5 2.37 13.43 -12.58
CA PHE A 5 2.38 13.87 -11.18
C PHE A 5 2.62 15.38 -11.02
N ALA A 6 2.73 16.15 -12.12
CA ALA A 6 3.27 17.51 -12.07
C ALA A 6 2.27 18.67 -12.30
N LEU A 7 0.96 18.48 -12.19
CA LEU A 7 0.02 19.62 -12.25
C LEU A 7 -1.13 19.50 -11.25
N GLY A 8 -0.99 20.23 -10.13
CA GLY A 8 -2.13 20.88 -9.46
C GLY A 8 -2.74 20.15 -8.26
N ARG A 9 -2.25 20.48 -7.07
CA ARG A 9 -2.99 20.48 -5.78
C ARG A 9 -3.73 19.18 -5.42
N CYS A 10 -2.96 18.16 -5.03
CA CYS A 10 -3.34 17.23 -3.95
C CYS A 10 -2.03 16.74 -3.31
N CYS A 11 -2.01 16.65 -1.98
CA CYS A 11 -0.85 16.18 -1.22
C CYS A 11 -0.32 14.84 -1.78
N PRO A 12 1.01 14.59 -1.82
CA PRO A 12 1.56 13.31 -2.22
C PRO A 12 1.34 12.26 -1.11
N VAL A 13 0.12 11.72 -1.00
CA VAL A 13 -0.21 10.73 0.05
C VAL A 13 0.10 9.27 -0.38
N SER A 14 0.87 9.03 -1.45
CA SER A 14 0.95 7.68 -2.04
C SER A 14 2.27 6.92 -1.90
N LEU A 15 3.36 7.52 -1.41
CA LEU A 15 4.63 6.78 -1.22
C LEU A 15 5.03 6.60 0.25
N ILE A 16 4.74 7.58 1.09
CA ILE A 16 5.16 7.60 2.51
C ILE A 16 4.34 6.62 3.35
N SER A 17 3.09 6.32 2.96
CA SER A 17 2.19 5.45 3.74
C SER A 17 2.48 3.95 3.58
N LEU A 18 3.06 3.53 2.45
CA LEU A 18 3.37 2.11 2.19
C LEU A 18 4.72 1.70 2.79
N THR A 19 5.70 2.60 2.78
CA THR A 19 7.02 2.35 3.40
C THR A 19 6.96 2.29 4.92
N SER A 20 6.07 3.04 5.58
CA SER A 20 5.84 2.92 7.02
C SER A 20 5.24 1.55 7.39
N SER A 21 4.21 1.10 6.67
CA SER A 21 3.59 -0.22 6.89
C SER A 21 4.56 -1.39 6.63
N ARG A 22 5.55 -1.21 5.75
CA ARG A 22 6.61 -2.20 5.50
C ARG A 22 7.44 -2.50 6.75
N ASN A 23 7.67 -1.53 7.63
CA ASN A 23 8.47 -1.76 8.85
C ASN A 23 7.71 -2.60 9.89
N ASP A 24 6.38 -2.43 10.00
CA ASP A 24 5.56 -3.21 10.94
C ASP A 24 5.49 -4.69 10.54
N LEU A 25 5.54 -4.99 9.24
CA LEU A 25 5.52 -6.35 8.72
C LEU A 25 6.90 -7.04 8.71
N ARG A 26 7.99 -6.28 8.85
CA ARG A 26 9.38 -6.81 8.76
C ARG A 26 9.83 -7.55 10.02
N GLY A 27 9.11 -7.41 11.13
CA GLY A 27 9.44 -8.06 12.42
C GLY A 27 9.01 -9.53 12.53
N MET A 28 8.39 -10.09 11.49
CA MET A 28 7.86 -11.45 11.49
C MET A 28 8.84 -12.38 10.76
N ASP A 29 9.95 -12.74 11.40
CA ASP A 29 10.85 -13.79 10.91
C ASP A 29 10.15 -15.16 11.11
N ILE A 30 9.46 -15.61 10.07
CA ILE A 30 8.69 -16.86 10.09
C ILE A 30 9.29 -17.81 9.06
N GLU A 31 9.87 -18.88 9.57
CA GLU A 31 10.65 -19.90 8.83
C GLU A 31 9.85 -20.65 7.76
N ASP A 32 8.51 -20.63 7.85
CA ASP A 32 7.62 -21.32 6.91
C ASP A 32 7.28 -20.46 5.68
N LYS A 33 7.95 -20.74 4.55
CA LYS A 33 7.74 -20.07 3.26
C LYS A 33 6.32 -20.18 2.69
N ASN A 34 5.42 -20.96 3.28
CA ASN A 34 4.03 -21.06 2.83
C ASN A 34 3.01 -20.39 3.74
N ASN A 35 3.46 -19.76 4.83
CA ASN A 35 2.57 -19.08 5.76
C ASN A 35 1.89 -17.85 5.11
N ILE A 36 0.70 -17.52 5.60
CA ILE A 36 -0.13 -16.42 5.06
C ILE A 36 0.50 -15.03 5.24
N LEU A 37 1.34 -14.86 6.26
CA LEU A 37 1.96 -13.60 6.62
C LEU A 37 3.09 -13.24 5.64
N MET A 38 3.90 -14.23 5.24
CA MET A 38 4.91 -14.07 4.21
C MET A 38 4.27 -13.79 2.85
N LYS A 39 3.20 -14.52 2.48
CA LYS A 39 2.43 -14.25 1.25
C LYS A 39 1.83 -12.84 1.23
N ALA A 40 1.35 -12.36 2.38
CA ALA A 40 0.87 -10.98 2.50
C ALA A 40 2.01 -9.96 2.34
N ASN A 41 3.20 -10.22 2.91
CA ASN A 41 4.37 -9.37 2.74
C ASN A 41 4.83 -9.30 1.26
N ASP A 42 4.95 -10.46 0.59
CA ASP A 42 5.33 -10.54 -0.82
C ASP A 42 4.33 -9.81 -1.73
N ALA A 43 3.03 -9.92 -1.42
CA ALA A 43 1.98 -9.18 -2.13
C ALA A 43 2.13 -7.66 -1.96
N VAL A 44 2.44 -7.18 -0.75
CA VAL A 44 2.70 -5.76 -0.48
C VAL A 44 3.95 -5.27 -1.22
N ILE A 45 5.04 -6.06 -1.25
CA ILE A 45 6.26 -5.74 -2.00
C ILE A 45 5.94 -5.62 -3.50
N THR A 46 5.20 -6.59 -4.04
CA THR A 46 4.78 -6.60 -5.45
C THR A 46 3.92 -5.38 -5.77
N LEU A 47 2.94 -5.06 -4.92
CA LEU A 47 2.07 -3.90 -5.07
C LEU A 47 2.86 -2.59 -5.11
N GLN A 48 3.85 -2.44 -4.23
CA GLN A 48 4.74 -1.29 -4.23
C GLN A 48 5.56 -1.22 -5.53
N GLY A 49 6.09 -2.34 -6.01
CA GLY A 49 6.81 -2.39 -7.28
C GLY A 49 5.95 -1.95 -8.47
N VAL A 50 4.67 -2.34 -8.48
CA VAL A 50 3.70 -1.92 -9.51
C VAL A 50 3.46 -0.42 -9.44
N LEU A 51 3.25 0.14 -8.23
CA LEU A 51 3.04 1.58 -8.03
C LEU A 51 4.29 2.42 -8.37
N GLU A 52 5.48 1.86 -8.18
CA GLU A 52 6.76 2.46 -8.57
C GLU A 52 7.04 2.36 -10.09
N GLY A 53 6.18 1.67 -10.84
CA GLY A 53 6.33 1.47 -12.29
C GLY A 53 7.35 0.40 -12.68
N LYS A 54 7.89 -0.37 -11.73
CA LYS A 54 8.91 -1.41 -11.99
C LYS A 54 8.37 -2.56 -12.86
N HIS A 55 7.05 -2.74 -12.86
CA HIS A 55 6.37 -3.79 -13.62
C HIS A 55 5.58 -3.25 -14.82
N ASP A 56 5.75 -1.98 -15.21
CA ASP A 56 4.95 -1.34 -16.26
C ASP A 56 4.99 -2.10 -17.59
N LYS A 57 6.20 -2.47 -18.04
CA LYS A 57 6.38 -3.19 -19.31
C LYS A 57 5.70 -4.57 -19.29
N VAL A 58 5.94 -5.35 -18.23
CA VAL A 58 5.32 -6.69 -18.10
C VAL A 58 3.81 -6.59 -17.98
N THR A 59 3.31 -5.55 -17.32
CA THR A 59 1.88 -5.26 -17.17
C THR A 59 1.28 -4.91 -18.52
N GLU A 60 1.89 -4.00 -19.28
CA GLU A 60 1.44 -3.60 -20.60
C GLU A 60 1.42 -4.78 -21.58
N ASP A 61 2.49 -5.57 -21.64
CA ASP A 61 2.57 -6.76 -22.48
C ASP A 61 1.46 -7.77 -22.13
N THR A 62 1.21 -8.00 -20.84
CA THR A 62 0.16 -8.93 -20.36
C THR A 62 -1.24 -8.41 -20.68
N LEU A 63 -1.50 -7.12 -20.47
CA LEU A 63 -2.79 -6.49 -20.78
C LEU A 63 -3.09 -6.57 -22.28
N ASN A 64 -2.08 -6.32 -23.11
CA ASN A 64 -2.20 -6.44 -24.57
C ASN A 64 -2.52 -7.89 -24.99
N GLN A 65 -1.82 -8.89 -24.43
CA GLN A 65 -2.09 -10.31 -24.71
C GLN A 65 -3.53 -10.71 -24.37
N HIS A 66 -4.08 -10.18 -23.27
CA HIS A 66 -5.42 -10.50 -22.80
C HIS A 66 -6.49 -9.52 -23.32
N HIS A 67 -6.13 -8.59 -24.20
CA HIS A 67 -7.01 -7.53 -24.73
C HIS A 67 -7.70 -6.70 -23.64
N ILE A 68 -7.02 -6.51 -22.51
CA ILE A 68 -7.53 -5.72 -21.38
C ILE A 68 -7.16 -4.25 -21.62
N PRO A 69 -8.12 -3.31 -21.56
CA PRO A 69 -7.81 -1.90 -21.72
C PRO A 69 -6.96 -1.39 -20.56
N ARG A 70 -5.79 -0.82 -20.89
CA ARG A 70 -4.81 -0.28 -19.94
C ARG A 70 -5.43 0.67 -18.91
N GLU A 71 -6.22 1.63 -19.38
CA GLU A 71 -6.85 2.62 -18.50
C GLU A 71 -7.90 2.00 -17.57
N GLY A 72 -8.60 0.97 -18.04
CA GLY A 72 -9.56 0.23 -17.23
C GLY A 72 -8.88 -0.55 -16.10
N TRP A 73 -7.75 -1.19 -16.41
CA TRP A 73 -6.92 -1.88 -15.42
C TRP A 73 -6.40 -0.91 -14.34
N TRP A 74 -5.77 0.19 -14.75
CA TRP A 74 -5.23 1.16 -13.79
C TRP A 74 -6.32 1.81 -12.93
N SER A 75 -7.46 2.17 -13.52
CA SER A 75 -8.58 2.72 -12.76
C SER A 75 -9.09 1.74 -11.70
N ALA A 76 -9.26 0.46 -12.06
CA ALA A 76 -9.69 -0.57 -11.12
C ALA A 76 -8.65 -0.80 -10.00
N PHE A 77 -7.37 -0.87 -10.38
CA PHE A 77 -6.26 -1.03 -9.45
C PHE A 77 -6.19 0.09 -8.41
N PHE A 78 -6.24 1.36 -8.85
CA PHE A 78 -6.18 2.49 -7.94
C PHE A 78 -7.38 2.57 -6.99
N ARG A 79 -8.58 2.18 -7.43
CA ARG A 79 -9.77 2.10 -6.54
C ARG A 79 -9.58 1.11 -5.40
N VAL A 80 -8.91 -0.01 -5.63
CA VAL A 80 -8.61 -0.99 -4.57
C VAL A 80 -7.61 -0.42 -3.57
N VAL A 81 -6.52 0.17 -4.07
CA VAL A 81 -5.48 0.79 -3.22
C VAL A 81 -6.07 1.93 -2.37
N GLU A 82 -6.92 2.76 -2.96
CA GLU A 82 -7.62 3.84 -2.25
C GLU A 82 -8.48 3.31 -1.09
N ARG A 83 -9.28 2.26 -1.34
CA ARG A 83 -10.10 1.63 -0.30
C ARG A 83 -9.26 1.03 0.82
N MET A 84 -8.12 0.42 0.50
CA MET A 84 -7.18 -0.09 1.50
C MET A 84 -6.61 1.04 2.37
N ALA A 85 -6.25 2.17 1.77
CA ALA A 85 -5.75 3.33 2.51
C ALA A 85 -6.79 3.88 3.50
N VAL A 86 -8.08 3.92 3.11
CA VAL A 86 -9.18 4.34 4.01
C VAL A 86 -9.30 3.40 5.22
N MET A 87 -9.24 2.08 4.99
CA MET A 87 -9.28 1.09 6.08
C MET A 87 -8.07 1.21 7.01
N GLY A 88 -6.87 1.43 6.46
CA GLY A 88 -5.65 1.65 7.23
C GLY A 88 -5.81 2.83 8.21
N ARG A 89 -6.33 3.98 7.74
CA ARG A 89 -6.57 5.14 8.62
C ARG A 89 -7.56 4.84 9.75
N GLN A 90 -8.63 4.11 9.46
CA GLN A 90 -9.63 3.76 10.48
C GLN A 90 -9.06 2.84 11.57
N ALA A 91 -8.17 1.91 11.22
CA ALA A 91 -7.47 1.07 12.19
C ALA A 91 -6.56 1.89 13.12
N HIS A 92 -5.77 2.82 12.56
CA HIS A 92 -4.89 3.67 13.36
C HIS A 92 -5.67 4.64 14.27
N ASN A 93 -6.79 5.19 13.79
CA ASN A 93 -7.64 6.08 14.59
C ASN A 93 -8.32 5.38 15.78
N ARG A 94 -8.43 4.04 15.77
CA ARG A 94 -8.97 3.26 16.90
C ARG A 94 -7.91 2.87 17.93
N LEU A 95 -6.63 2.90 17.56
CA LEU A 95 -5.53 2.57 18.47
C LEU A 95 -5.00 3.80 19.22
N HIS A 96 -5.25 5.01 18.71
CA HIS A 96 -4.85 6.27 19.34
C HIS A 96 -5.73 6.85 20.48
N PRO A 97 -6.89 6.30 20.89
CA PRO A 97 -7.65 6.82 22.05
C PRO A 97 -7.20 6.35 23.45
N LEU A 98 -6.13 5.58 23.63
CA LEU A 98 -5.81 4.97 24.94
C LEU A 98 -4.49 5.42 25.61
N GLU A 99 -3.72 6.32 25.00
CA GLU A 99 -2.40 6.71 25.54
C GLU A 99 -2.37 8.09 26.26
N ASP A 100 -3.51 8.76 26.44
CA ASP A 100 -3.56 10.15 26.92
C ASP A 100 -4.24 10.33 28.30
N ASP A 101 -4.26 9.30 29.17
CA ASP A 101 -4.95 9.35 30.46
C ASP A 101 -4.21 8.68 31.64
N PHE A 102 -2.88 8.60 31.58
CA PHE A 102 -2.04 8.04 32.67
C PHE A 102 -0.89 8.96 33.10
N GLU A 103 -1.17 10.24 33.38
CA GLU A 103 -0.32 11.04 34.27
C GLU A 103 -1.18 11.70 35.35
N GLY A 104 -1.49 10.95 36.40
CA GLY A 104 -2.34 11.43 37.48
C GLY A 104 -2.31 10.64 38.77
N PHE A 105 -1.26 9.87 39.10
CA PHE A 105 -1.07 9.33 40.46
C PHE A 105 0.39 8.97 40.73
N THR A 106 1.16 9.90 41.30
CA THR A 106 2.25 9.56 42.24
C THR A 106 2.21 10.56 43.39
N HIS A 107 1.97 9.99 44.57
CA HIS A 107 1.86 10.64 45.88
C HIS A 107 3.24 10.87 46.51
#